data_AF-A0A2A6EDA5-F1
#
_entry.id   AF-A0A2A6EDA5-F1
#
_cell.length_a   1.000
_cell.length_b   1.000
_cell.length_c   1.000
_cell.angle_alpha   90.00
_cell.angle_beta   90.00
_cell.angle_gamma   90.00
#
_symmetry.space_group_name_H-M   'P 1'
#
loop_
_entity.id
_entity.type
_entity.pdbx_description
1 polymer ?
#
loop_
_entity_poly.entity_id
_entity_poly.type
_entity_poly.pdbx_seq_one_letter_code
_entity_poly.pdbx_strand_id
1 'polypeptide(L)'
;MKRTIYTLLTIAMAVCLASCEKAILEEGIGKGKQGKGKMKTISLRINEEITTSETPLFVNRTRGTGKKLYGINVFQKKANNSSYTKYAYGLFDDPSKISIVLNENCLYRFECLIVEEGEDGLYLSEDGYMEPFITTSKKPTKVNNSFTKSSSVNFPFPPKGQTTITGNKQVWCPKLIKQYGTLLDFDPKTANTVSLKVKRAVFGLHLTIAPPEEGTLEVSYLDDYKETIKDSDPFFDHQAVYSFTQTAKAIEDGYNGKFDFVLKWTKSDGTIKTETKAFVLKRNVMTNIKIVIKNPAPSSVAIEEESSEMASEDVDWTVER
;
A
#
# COMPACT_ATOMS: atom_id res chain seq x y z
N MET A 1 78.05 17.44 -2.81
CA MET A 1 78.59 16.07 -2.70
C MET A 1 77.84 15.36 -1.58
N LYS A 2 77.15 14.24 -1.90
CA LYS A 2 76.68 13.12 -1.04
C LYS A 2 75.85 13.47 0.22
N ARG A 3 74.80 12.77 0.63
CA ARG A 3 73.91 11.71 0.12
C ARG A 3 72.80 11.58 1.21
N THR A 4 71.54 11.54 0.78
CA THR A 4 70.39 10.77 1.28
C THR A 4 70.27 10.38 2.77
N ILE A 5 69.09 10.61 3.37
CA ILE A 5 68.17 9.57 3.90
C ILE A 5 66.78 10.18 4.19
N TYR A 6 65.74 9.51 3.71
CA TYR A 6 64.32 9.73 3.97
C TYR A 6 63.91 9.09 5.30
N THR A 7 63.02 9.75 6.05
CA THR A 7 62.02 9.03 6.86
C THR A 7 60.76 9.89 7.04
N LEU A 8 59.67 9.43 6.43
CA LEU A 8 58.29 9.84 6.68
C LEU A 8 57.85 9.32 8.05
N LEU A 9 57.18 10.16 8.85
CA LEU A 9 56.23 9.69 9.85
C LEU A 9 55.10 10.71 10.02
N THR A 10 53.98 10.46 9.34
CA THR A 10 52.70 11.16 9.49
C THR A 10 51.91 10.53 10.64
N ILE A 11 51.70 11.26 11.73
CA ILE A 11 50.75 10.91 12.78
C ILE A 11 49.46 11.68 12.49
N ALA A 12 48.46 11.00 11.95
CA ALA A 12 47.09 11.48 11.87
C ALA A 12 46.36 11.10 13.17
N MET A 13 46.15 12.07 14.05
CA MET A 13 45.35 11.89 15.26
C MET A 13 43.89 12.21 14.94
N ALA A 14 43.08 11.17 14.75
CA ALA A 14 41.63 11.29 14.64
C ALA A 14 41.04 11.58 16.02
N VAL A 15 40.62 12.83 16.24
CA VAL A 15 39.83 13.21 17.42
C VAL A 15 38.37 12.87 17.15
N CYS A 16 37.93 11.70 17.60
CA CYS A 16 36.52 11.38 17.72
C CYS A 16 35.95 12.13 18.95
N LEU A 17 35.25 13.24 18.71
CA LEU A 17 34.38 13.82 19.74
C LEU A 17 33.13 12.93 19.88
N ALA A 18 33.19 12.01 20.84
CA ALA A 18 32.00 11.37 21.38
C ALA A 18 31.27 12.41 22.25
N SER A 19 30.22 13.02 21.70
CA SER A 19 29.27 13.82 22.50
C SER A 19 28.40 12.86 23.31
N CYS A 20 28.75 12.70 24.58
CA CYS A 20 27.91 12.10 25.60
C CYS A 20 26.93 13.16 26.12
N GLU A 21 25.74 13.27 25.53
CA GLU A 21 24.61 13.87 26.24
C GLU A 21 23.94 12.79 27.11
N LYS A 22 24.22 12.86 28.41
CA LYS A 22 23.42 12.23 29.46
C LYS A 22 22.08 12.96 29.51
N ALA A 23 21.01 12.30 29.05
CA ALA A 23 19.65 12.67 29.43
C ALA A 23 19.18 11.80 30.61
N ILE A 24 18.58 12.48 31.56
CA ILE A 24 18.21 12.09 32.92
C ILE A 24 17.18 10.95 32.90
N LEU A 25 17.49 9.87 33.61
CA LEU A 25 16.53 8.88 34.08
C LEU A 25 15.99 9.40 35.41
N GLU A 26 14.68 9.65 35.51
CA GLU A 26 13.84 9.30 36.66
C GLU A 26 12.37 9.51 36.27
N GLU A 27 11.62 8.42 36.12
CA GLU A 27 10.27 8.31 36.66
C GLU A 27 9.96 6.82 36.90
N GLY A 28 9.34 6.54 38.03
CA GLY A 28 9.53 5.31 38.81
C GLY A 28 9.14 4.00 38.14
N ILE A 29 10.06 3.03 38.20
CA ILE A 29 9.75 1.60 38.13
C ILE A 29 10.53 0.90 39.24
N GLY A 30 9.81 0.12 40.05
CA GLY A 30 10.35 -0.64 41.18
C GLY A 30 11.60 -1.43 40.84
N LYS A 31 12.53 -1.45 41.81
CA LYS A 31 13.79 -2.20 41.78
C LYS A 31 13.54 -3.71 41.69
N GLY A 32 13.36 -4.23 40.48
CA GLY A 32 13.67 -5.62 40.15
C GLY A 32 15.13 -5.72 39.71
N LYS A 33 15.97 -6.42 40.48
CA LYS A 33 17.34 -6.78 40.07
C LYS A 33 17.30 -7.61 38.78
N GLN A 34 17.42 -6.97 37.63
CA GLN A 34 17.59 -7.64 36.35
C GLN A 34 19.05 -7.44 35.91
N GLY A 35 19.82 -8.51 35.85
CA GLY A 35 21.24 -8.47 35.45
C GLY A 35 21.40 -7.76 34.11
N LYS A 36 22.42 -6.89 34.00
CA LYS A 36 22.80 -6.22 32.74
C LYS A 36 23.17 -7.28 31.70
N GLY A 37 22.18 -7.74 30.94
CA GLY A 37 22.38 -8.64 29.82
C GLY A 37 23.27 -7.99 28.75
N LYS A 38 24.07 -8.80 28.08
CA LYS A 38 24.97 -8.35 27.02
C LYS A 38 24.15 -7.72 25.88
N MET A 39 24.61 -6.54 25.44
CA MET A 39 23.98 -5.78 24.36
C MET A 39 24.71 -6.06 23.05
N LYS A 40 23.95 -6.14 21.95
CA LYS A 40 24.48 -6.51 20.63
C LYS A 40 23.84 -5.67 19.54
N THR A 41 24.66 -5.13 18.64
CA THR A 41 24.18 -4.45 17.43
C THR A 41 23.70 -5.48 16.42
N ILE A 42 22.47 -5.27 15.95
CA ILE A 42 21.79 -6.15 15.00
C ILE A 42 21.42 -5.33 13.76
N SER A 43 21.85 -5.79 12.59
CA SER A 43 21.46 -5.20 11.30
C SER A 43 20.20 -5.86 10.76
N LEU A 44 19.34 -5.10 10.09
CA LEU A 44 18.14 -5.64 9.44
C LEU A 44 18.39 -5.78 7.94
N ARG A 45 18.20 -6.98 7.42
CA ARG A 45 18.14 -7.28 5.99
C ARG A 45 16.69 -7.53 5.60
N ILE A 46 16.17 -6.65 4.76
CA ILE A 46 14.79 -6.72 4.28
C ILE A 46 14.80 -7.46 2.94
N ASN A 47 14.12 -8.61 2.90
CA ASN A 47 14.00 -9.46 1.72
C ASN A 47 12.61 -9.26 1.10
N GLU A 48 12.55 -8.47 0.03
CA GLU A 48 11.32 -8.22 -0.72
C GLU A 48 10.95 -9.44 -1.57
N GLU A 49 9.68 -9.85 -1.50
CA GLU A 49 9.17 -10.94 -2.34
C GLU A 49 9.09 -10.53 -3.81
N ILE A 50 9.67 -11.36 -4.70
CA ILE A 50 9.48 -11.26 -6.15
C ILE A 50 8.54 -12.40 -6.55
N THR A 51 7.23 -12.15 -6.58
CA THR A 51 6.26 -13.13 -7.05
C THR A 51 6.15 -13.07 -8.58
N THR A 52 6.30 -14.20 -9.27
CA THR A 52 5.99 -14.38 -10.69
C THR A 52 4.56 -14.91 -10.83
N SER A 53 3.64 -14.11 -11.37
CA SER A 53 2.25 -14.49 -11.67
C SER A 53 2.00 -14.52 -13.19
N GLU A 54 0.87 -15.09 -13.62
CA GLU A 54 0.52 -15.44 -15.02
C GLU A 54 0.41 -14.25 -16.01
N THR A 55 0.64 -13.02 -15.59
CA THR A 55 1.26 -11.99 -16.44
C THR A 55 1.95 -11.05 -15.46
N PRO A 56 3.29 -10.96 -15.43
CA PRO A 56 3.96 -10.21 -14.38
C PRO A 56 3.53 -8.74 -14.42
N LEU A 57 3.13 -8.18 -13.27
CA LEU A 57 2.85 -6.75 -13.10
C LEU A 57 4.00 -5.82 -13.57
N PHE A 58 5.18 -6.40 -13.82
CA PHE A 58 6.43 -5.70 -14.07
C PHE A 58 7.00 -5.93 -15.47
N VAL A 59 6.28 -6.54 -16.42
CA VAL A 59 6.84 -6.76 -17.77
C VAL A 59 7.16 -5.43 -18.47
N ASN A 60 6.47 -4.33 -18.15
CA ASN A 60 6.69 -3.01 -18.77
C ASN A 60 6.66 -1.82 -17.79
N ARG A 61 7.45 -1.85 -16.71
CA ARG A 61 7.76 -0.62 -15.96
C ARG A 61 9.26 -0.34 -15.93
N THR A 62 9.65 0.80 -16.48
CA THR A 62 10.77 1.58 -15.97
C THR A 62 10.57 1.69 -14.46
N ARG A 63 11.46 1.11 -13.64
CA ARG A 63 11.44 1.31 -12.19
C ARG A 63 11.44 2.82 -11.95
N GLY A 64 10.33 3.35 -11.47
CA GLY A 64 10.23 4.77 -11.14
C GLY A 64 11.30 5.11 -10.13
N THR A 65 11.93 6.26 -10.29
CA THR A 65 12.90 6.84 -9.34
C THR A 65 12.23 7.34 -8.05
N GLY A 66 11.07 6.78 -7.69
CA GLY A 66 10.23 7.22 -6.57
C GLY A 66 10.90 6.95 -5.23
N LYS A 67 10.62 7.80 -4.23
CA LYS A 67 11.20 7.63 -2.90
C LYS A 67 10.69 6.33 -2.27
N LYS A 68 11.57 5.65 -1.55
CA LYS A 68 11.25 4.44 -0.79
C LYS A 68 11.48 4.65 0.68
N LEU A 69 10.45 4.39 1.48
CA LEU A 69 10.45 4.54 2.93
C LEU A 69 10.27 3.19 3.62
N TYR A 70 10.96 3.01 4.74
CA TYR A 70 10.90 1.83 5.58
C TYR A 70 10.47 2.27 6.99
N GLY A 71 9.22 2.03 7.33
CA GLY A 71 8.73 2.16 8.70
C GLY A 71 8.91 0.84 9.43
N ILE A 72 9.52 0.87 10.61
CA ILE A 72 9.85 -0.34 11.37
C ILE A 72 9.39 -0.19 12.80
N ASN A 73 8.68 -1.20 13.31
CA ASN A 73 8.44 -1.38 14.74
C ASN A 73 9.30 -2.53 15.27
N VAL A 74 9.78 -2.36 16.51
CA VAL A 74 10.46 -3.39 17.29
C VAL A 74 9.73 -3.56 18.61
N PHE A 75 9.38 -4.80 18.93
CA PHE A 75 8.80 -5.18 20.22
C PHE A 75 9.72 -6.15 20.93
N GLN A 76 9.71 -6.11 22.25
CA GLN A 76 10.53 -6.94 23.11
C GLN A 76 9.65 -7.90 23.92
N LYS A 77 10.06 -9.16 24.02
CA LYS A 77 9.57 -10.16 24.96
C LYS A 77 10.71 -10.55 25.89
N LYS A 78 10.59 -10.19 27.17
CA LYS A 78 11.55 -10.59 28.22
C LYS A 78 11.30 -12.05 28.59
N ALA A 79 12.32 -12.75 29.11
CA ALA A 79 12.25 -14.19 29.42
C ALA A 79 11.02 -14.62 30.26
N ASN A 80 10.58 -13.77 31.19
CA ASN A 80 9.44 -14.07 32.08
C ASN A 80 8.12 -13.45 31.62
N ASN A 81 8.08 -12.81 30.44
CA ASN A 81 6.87 -12.22 29.87
C ASN A 81 6.24 -13.17 28.86
N SER A 82 4.93 -13.36 28.96
CA SER A 82 4.14 -14.08 27.95
C SER A 82 3.88 -13.25 26.69
N SER A 83 4.01 -11.91 26.76
CA SER A 83 3.65 -11.00 25.68
C SER A 83 4.77 -10.04 25.27
N TYR A 84 4.64 -9.55 24.05
CA TYR A 84 5.49 -8.52 23.47
C TYR A 84 5.07 -7.13 23.96
N THR A 85 6.04 -6.30 24.36
CA THR A 85 5.83 -4.88 24.66
C THR A 85 6.57 -4.01 23.66
N LYS A 86 6.09 -2.79 23.42
CA LYS A 86 6.76 -1.81 22.55
C LYS A 86 8.20 -1.58 23.02
N TYR A 87 9.14 -1.49 22.08
CA TYR A 87 10.55 -1.29 22.38
C TYR A 87 11.16 -0.12 21.61
N ALA A 88 10.95 -0.09 20.30
CA ALA A 88 11.42 0.99 19.44
C ALA A 88 10.61 1.09 18.15
N TYR A 89 10.69 2.23 17.48
CA TYR A 89 10.20 2.43 16.12
C TYR A 89 11.13 3.37 15.35
N GLY A 90 11.10 3.35 14.03
CA GLY A 90 11.91 4.26 13.21
C GLY A 90 11.45 4.32 11.76
N LEU A 91 11.66 5.48 11.13
CA LEU A 91 11.40 5.72 9.71
C LEU A 91 12.71 6.00 8.99
N PHE A 92 12.95 5.24 7.92
CA PHE A 92 14.20 5.24 7.16
C PHE A 92 13.91 5.45 5.67
N ASP A 93 14.83 6.11 4.98
CA ASP A 93 14.95 6.10 3.51
C ASP A 93 16.29 5.51 3.05
N ASP A 94 17.22 5.27 3.97
CA ASP A 94 18.49 4.60 3.74
C ASP A 94 18.51 3.24 4.47
N PRO A 95 18.33 2.12 3.74
CA PRO A 95 18.30 0.79 4.37
C PRO A 95 19.64 0.39 5.00
N SER A 96 20.76 0.99 4.60
CA SER A 96 22.08 0.70 5.19
C SER A 96 22.19 1.17 6.64
N LYS A 97 21.36 2.14 7.04
CA LYS A 97 21.31 2.68 8.40
C LYS A 97 20.39 1.91 9.35
N ILE A 98 19.68 0.88 8.85
CA ILE A 98 18.76 0.10 9.67
C ILE A 98 19.53 -0.89 10.54
N SER A 99 19.91 -0.43 11.74
CA SER A 99 20.52 -1.25 12.78
C SER A 99 20.04 -0.85 14.17
N ILE A 100 19.96 -1.80 15.09
CA ILE A 100 19.48 -1.58 16.46
C ILE A 100 20.29 -2.37 17.48
N VAL A 101 20.53 -1.79 18.65
CA VAL A 101 21.22 -2.47 19.76
C VAL A 101 20.20 -3.17 20.66
N LEU A 102 20.30 -4.50 20.76
CA LEU A 102 19.35 -5.37 21.47
C LEU A 102 20.01 -6.11 22.64
N ASN A 103 19.23 -6.51 23.64
CA ASN A 103 19.70 -7.31 24.77
C ASN A 103 19.58 -8.81 24.41
N GLU A 104 20.68 -9.55 24.51
CA GLU A 104 20.72 -10.98 24.20
C GLU A 104 19.76 -11.82 25.08
N ASN A 105 19.35 -11.35 26.26
CA ASN A 105 18.42 -12.07 27.14
C ASN A 105 16.92 -11.86 26.82
N CYS A 106 16.61 -11.31 25.64
CA CYS A 106 15.24 -11.03 25.21
C CYS A 106 14.99 -11.55 23.80
N LEU A 107 13.73 -11.86 23.50
CA LEU A 107 13.25 -12.13 22.15
C LEU A 107 12.61 -10.88 21.56
N TYR A 108 12.66 -10.76 20.24
CA TYR A 108 12.17 -9.57 19.55
C TYR A 108 11.22 -9.90 18.41
N ARG A 109 10.20 -9.07 18.26
CA ARG A 109 9.31 -9.05 17.09
C ARG A 109 9.61 -7.81 16.27
N PHE A 110 9.76 -7.99 14.98
CA PHE A 110 9.92 -6.92 14.01
C PHE A 110 8.69 -6.84 13.11
N GLU A 111 8.21 -5.63 12.86
CA GLU A 111 7.24 -5.34 11.80
C GLU A 111 7.86 -4.30 10.88
N CYS A 112 7.67 -4.46 9.56
CA CYS A 112 8.12 -3.48 8.59
C CYS A 112 7.02 -3.20 7.57
N LEU A 113 6.72 -1.91 7.39
CA LEU A 113 5.98 -1.40 6.25
C LEU A 113 6.97 -0.69 5.32
N ILE A 114 7.00 -1.11 4.07
CA ILE A 114 7.72 -0.43 3.00
C ILE A 114 6.69 0.30 2.15
N VAL A 115 6.97 1.56 1.84
CA VAL A 115 6.21 2.32 0.85
C VAL A 115 7.16 2.84 -0.21
N GLU A 116 6.92 2.47 -1.46
CA GLU A 116 7.65 2.94 -2.63
C GLU A 116 6.68 3.76 -3.48
N GLU A 117 7.01 5.05 -3.66
CA GLU A 117 6.19 6.00 -4.40
C GLU A 117 6.04 5.59 -5.87
N GLY A 118 4.88 5.91 -6.44
CA GLY A 118 4.57 5.67 -7.84
C GLY A 118 4.12 6.96 -8.51
N GLU A 119 2.93 6.94 -9.12
CA GLU A 119 2.29 8.17 -9.59
C GLU A 119 1.80 9.02 -8.41
N ASP A 120 1.38 8.35 -7.33
CA ASP A 120 1.09 9.01 -6.07
C ASP A 120 2.37 9.02 -5.20
N GLY A 121 2.75 10.21 -4.74
CA GLY A 121 3.77 10.44 -3.72
C GLY A 121 3.16 10.48 -2.33
N LEU A 122 3.96 10.22 -1.29
CA LEU A 122 3.54 10.35 0.09
C LEU A 122 3.61 11.81 0.54
N TYR A 123 2.56 12.28 1.20
CA TYR A 123 2.56 13.65 1.72
C TYR A 123 3.51 13.80 2.91
N LEU A 124 4.42 14.76 2.76
CA LEU A 124 5.34 15.23 3.79
C LEU A 124 4.88 16.61 4.25
N SER A 125 4.39 16.72 5.48
CA SER A 125 4.15 18.02 6.12
C SER A 125 5.43 18.57 6.75
N GLU A 126 5.37 19.77 7.30
CA GLU A 126 6.46 20.37 8.09
C GLU A 126 6.90 19.50 9.29
N ASP A 127 5.95 18.74 9.86
CA ASP A 127 6.15 17.87 11.02
C ASP A 127 6.59 16.45 10.64
N GLY A 128 6.45 16.06 9.36
CA GLY A 128 6.86 14.74 8.87
C GLY A 128 5.83 14.08 7.96
N TYR A 129 6.06 12.81 7.65
CA TYR A 129 5.16 12.01 6.85
C TYR A 129 3.85 11.75 7.59
N MET A 130 2.74 11.91 6.88
CA MET A 130 1.39 11.60 7.34
C MET A 130 1.09 10.10 7.17
N GLU A 131 -0.18 9.71 7.13
CA GLU A 131 -0.60 8.31 6.95
C GLU A 131 0.08 7.68 5.72
N PRO A 132 0.71 6.49 5.83
CA PRO A 132 0.57 5.52 6.93
C PRO A 132 1.62 5.63 8.05
N PHE A 133 2.43 6.70 8.08
CA PHE A 133 3.55 6.89 9.01
C PHE A 133 3.24 7.83 10.17
N ILE A 134 1.96 8.04 10.51
CA ILE A 134 1.63 8.64 11.81
C ILE A 134 1.82 7.60 12.91
N THR A 135 2.28 8.04 14.07
CA THR A 135 2.47 7.16 15.24
C THR A 135 1.15 6.93 15.98
N THR A 136 1.14 5.99 16.94
CA THR A 136 -0.03 5.76 17.83
C THR A 136 -0.40 6.99 18.67
N SER A 137 0.49 7.98 18.80
CA SER A 137 0.18 9.28 19.41
C SER A 137 -0.39 10.30 18.42
N LYS A 138 -0.78 9.87 17.21
CA LYS A 138 -1.34 10.69 16.13
C LYS A 138 -0.42 11.83 15.67
N LYS A 139 0.90 11.60 15.71
CA LYS A 139 1.89 12.58 15.25
C LYS A 139 2.53 12.12 13.94
N PRO A 140 2.73 13.03 12.96
CA PRO A 140 3.54 12.76 11.76
C PRO A 140 4.96 12.34 12.14
N THR A 141 5.65 11.65 11.23
CA THR A 141 7.00 11.13 11.51
C THR A 141 8.03 11.58 10.48
N LYS A 142 9.12 12.20 10.93
CA LYS A 142 10.26 12.55 10.07
C LYS A 142 11.14 11.34 9.80
N VAL A 143 11.77 11.32 8.63
CA VAL A 143 12.83 10.37 8.33
C VAL A 143 14.09 10.82 9.07
N ASN A 144 14.51 10.02 10.06
CA ASN A 144 15.72 10.29 10.84
C ASN A 144 16.78 9.21 10.67
N ASN A 145 16.49 8.16 9.87
CA ASN A 145 17.37 7.01 9.67
C ASN A 145 17.93 6.43 10.98
N SER A 146 17.10 6.39 12.02
CA SER A 146 17.45 5.89 13.35
C SER A 146 16.21 5.38 14.08
N PHE A 147 16.43 4.54 15.10
CA PHE A 147 15.37 4.05 15.97
C PHE A 147 15.19 4.95 17.19
N THR A 148 13.93 5.31 17.46
CA THR A 148 13.49 5.93 18.71
C THR A 148 13.03 4.83 19.67
N LYS A 149 13.69 4.68 20.82
CA LYS A 149 13.23 3.77 21.88
C LYS A 149 11.97 4.32 22.53
N SER A 150 10.94 3.48 22.65
CA SER A 150 9.69 3.86 23.31
C SER A 150 8.94 2.62 23.79
N SER A 151 8.42 2.70 25.02
CA SER A 151 7.52 1.71 25.60
C SER A 151 6.03 2.01 25.35
N SER A 152 5.71 3.19 24.80
CA SER A 152 4.33 3.68 24.64
C SER A 152 3.96 4.03 23.21
N VAL A 153 4.91 4.39 22.36
CA VAL A 153 4.70 4.85 20.97
C VAL A 153 5.30 3.88 19.97
N ASN A 154 4.59 3.64 18.88
CA ASN A 154 5.05 2.93 17.69
C ASN A 154 4.21 3.36 16.48
N PHE A 155 4.45 2.79 15.30
CA PHE A 155 3.50 2.91 14.19
C PHE A 155 2.32 1.96 14.39
N PRO A 156 1.08 2.36 14.03
CA PRO A 156 -0.11 1.51 14.08
C PRO A 156 -0.13 0.52 12.89
N PHE A 157 0.93 -0.27 12.75
CA PHE A 157 1.03 -1.28 11.69
C PHE A 157 0.29 -2.57 12.05
N PRO A 158 -0.14 -3.35 11.04
CA PRO A 158 -0.24 -2.98 9.62
C PRO A 158 -1.33 -1.91 9.37
N PRO A 159 -1.15 -1.00 8.39
CA PRO A 159 -2.12 0.06 8.12
C PRO A 159 -3.43 -0.51 7.56
N LYS A 160 -4.55 0.13 7.93
CA LYS A 160 -5.93 -0.26 7.56
C LYS A 160 -6.76 0.90 6.97
N GLY A 161 -6.20 2.10 6.89
CA GLY A 161 -6.89 3.32 6.47
C GLY A 161 -6.33 3.91 5.18
N GLN A 162 -6.87 5.07 4.83
CA GLN A 162 -6.40 5.86 3.70
C GLN A 162 -4.94 6.27 3.86
N THR A 163 -4.29 6.54 2.74
CA THR A 163 -2.93 7.08 2.66
C THR A 163 -3.02 8.54 2.30
N THR A 164 -2.26 9.38 3.01
CA THR A 164 -2.18 10.80 2.68
C THR A 164 -1.13 10.98 1.59
N ILE A 165 -1.60 11.34 0.40
CA ILE A 165 -0.80 11.56 -0.80
C ILE A 165 -0.61 13.06 -1.07
N THR A 166 0.23 13.39 -2.04
CA THR A 166 0.51 14.76 -2.49
C THR A 166 -0.73 15.65 -2.53
N GLY A 167 -0.59 16.88 -2.03
CA GLY A 167 -1.72 17.81 -1.88
C GLY A 167 -2.59 17.54 -0.65
N ASN A 168 -2.10 16.73 0.30
CA ASN A 168 -2.82 16.33 1.52
C ASN A 168 -4.13 15.58 1.26
N LYS A 169 -4.29 15.00 0.06
CA LYS A 169 -5.45 14.17 -0.29
C LYS A 169 -5.31 12.82 0.41
N GLN A 170 -6.40 12.30 0.98
CA GLN A 170 -6.43 10.94 1.51
C GLN A 170 -7.10 10.01 0.50
N VAL A 171 -6.46 8.87 0.20
CA VAL A 171 -6.96 7.88 -0.76
C VAL A 171 -6.87 6.45 -0.19
N TRP A 172 -7.87 5.63 -0.48
CA TRP A 172 -7.99 4.24 -0.08
C TRP A 172 -7.00 3.35 -0.83
N CYS A 173 -6.99 3.47 -2.16
CA CYS A 173 -6.12 2.68 -3.03
C CYS A 173 -5.11 3.58 -3.74
N PRO A 174 -4.03 4.06 -3.10
CA PRO A 174 -3.08 4.97 -3.75
C PRO A 174 -2.27 4.25 -4.85
N LYS A 175 -1.87 4.99 -5.90
CA LYS A 175 -0.99 4.57 -7.01
C LYS A 175 0.49 4.49 -6.61
N LEU A 176 0.76 3.75 -5.54
CA LEU A 176 2.09 3.47 -4.99
C LEU A 176 2.16 2.02 -4.51
N ILE A 177 3.33 1.56 -4.10
CA ILE A 177 3.56 0.17 -3.67
C ILE A 177 3.71 0.12 -2.15
N LYS A 178 2.85 -0.64 -1.48
CA LYS A 178 2.99 -1.05 -0.08
C LYS A 178 3.48 -2.49 0.02
N GLN A 179 4.43 -2.73 0.92
CA GLN A 179 4.87 -4.07 1.30
C GLN A 179 4.88 -4.18 2.81
N TYR A 180 4.48 -5.33 3.34
CA TYR A 180 4.42 -5.55 4.79
C TYR A 180 4.97 -6.92 5.17
N GLY A 181 5.61 -7.00 6.33
CA GLY A 181 6.10 -8.25 6.88
C GLY A 181 6.30 -8.19 8.38
N THR A 182 6.29 -9.36 9.00
CA THR A 182 6.53 -9.54 10.44
C THR A 182 7.51 -10.70 10.65
N LEU A 183 8.42 -10.54 11.61
CA LEU A 183 9.26 -11.61 12.13
C LEU A 183 9.02 -11.71 13.64
N LEU A 184 8.75 -12.93 14.11
CA LEU A 184 8.56 -13.23 15.53
C LEU A 184 9.81 -13.90 16.10
N ASP A 185 9.98 -13.77 17.42
CA ASP A 185 10.93 -14.54 18.24
C ASP A 185 12.39 -14.48 17.76
N PHE A 186 12.81 -13.33 17.21
CA PHE A 186 14.22 -13.12 16.90
C PHE A 186 15.05 -13.13 18.19
N ASP A 187 16.05 -14.02 18.22
CA ASP A 187 16.98 -14.17 19.34
C ASP A 187 18.36 -13.56 18.98
N PRO A 188 18.77 -12.45 19.62
CA PRO A 188 20.09 -11.87 19.37
C PRO A 188 21.25 -12.79 19.78
N LYS A 189 21.03 -13.86 20.58
CA LYS A 189 22.07 -14.84 20.91
C LYS A 189 22.49 -15.66 19.70
N THR A 190 21.54 -15.99 18.82
CA THR A 190 21.77 -16.94 17.71
C THR A 190 22.13 -16.24 16.41
N ALA A 191 21.81 -14.95 16.25
CA ALA A 191 22.07 -14.22 15.02
C ALA A 191 22.52 -12.76 15.25
N ASN A 192 23.23 -12.20 14.26
CA ASN A 192 23.65 -10.79 14.21
C ASN A 192 22.84 -9.98 13.19
N THR A 193 22.01 -10.67 12.41
CA THR A 193 21.27 -10.08 11.29
C THR A 193 19.84 -10.61 11.31
N VAL A 194 18.88 -9.69 11.27
CA VAL A 194 17.46 -10.01 11.09
C VAL A 194 17.20 -10.17 9.58
N SER A 195 16.69 -11.31 9.15
CA SER A 195 16.22 -11.52 7.77
C SER A 195 14.70 -11.43 7.74
N LEU A 196 14.17 -10.23 7.49
CA LEU A 196 12.73 -9.98 7.46
C LEU A 196 12.20 -10.14 6.04
N LYS A 197 11.27 -11.08 5.83
CA LYS A 197 10.55 -11.21 4.56
C LYS A 197 9.35 -10.26 4.55
N VAL A 198 9.18 -9.52 3.47
CA VAL A 198 8.00 -8.68 3.24
C VAL A 198 7.27 -9.11 1.98
N LYS A 199 5.95 -8.98 2.01
CA LYS A 199 5.06 -9.32 0.91
C LYS A 199 4.39 -8.04 0.40
N ARG A 200 4.23 -7.92 -0.92
CA ARG A 200 3.51 -6.80 -1.55
C ARG A 200 2.01 -6.88 -1.27
N ALA A 201 1.37 -5.73 -1.09
CA ALA A 201 -0.07 -5.59 -0.91
C ALA A 201 -0.66 -4.76 -2.07
N VAL A 202 -0.43 -5.21 -3.32
CA VAL A 202 -0.74 -4.43 -4.54
C VAL A 202 -1.55 -5.21 -5.56
N PHE A 203 -2.22 -4.48 -6.45
CA PHE A 203 -2.84 -4.98 -7.68
C PHE A 203 -2.56 -4.00 -8.83
N GLY A 204 -2.65 -4.46 -10.07
CA GLY A 204 -2.56 -3.61 -11.24
C GLY A 204 -3.92 -3.42 -11.88
N LEU A 205 -4.16 -2.23 -12.42
CA LEU A 205 -5.32 -1.94 -13.23
C LEU A 205 -4.86 -1.22 -14.50
N HIS A 206 -5.23 -1.78 -15.64
CA HIS A 206 -5.13 -1.15 -16.94
C HIS A 206 -6.56 -0.87 -17.41
N LEU A 207 -6.90 0.41 -17.47
CA LEU A 207 -8.23 0.88 -17.80
C LEU A 207 -8.19 1.56 -19.17
N THR A 208 -8.96 1.01 -20.10
CA THR A 208 -9.17 1.59 -21.44
C THR A 208 -10.63 2.02 -21.57
N ILE A 209 -10.89 3.29 -21.87
CA ILE A 209 -12.25 3.82 -22.02
C ILE A 209 -12.36 4.42 -23.42
N ALA A 210 -13.27 3.87 -24.23
CA ALA A 210 -13.63 4.47 -25.51
C ALA A 210 -14.48 5.73 -25.28
N PRO A 211 -14.28 6.81 -26.06
CA PRO A 211 -15.21 7.93 -26.04
C PRO A 211 -16.63 7.45 -26.38
N PRO A 212 -17.68 8.01 -25.74
CA PRO A 212 -19.05 7.71 -26.11
C PRO A 212 -19.38 8.26 -27.51
N GLU A 213 -20.44 7.76 -28.15
CA GLU A 213 -20.88 8.30 -29.45
C GLU A 213 -21.42 9.75 -29.36
N GLU A 214 -21.90 10.14 -28.17
CA GLU A 214 -22.41 11.48 -27.89
C GLU A 214 -22.23 11.82 -26.40
N GLY A 215 -22.17 13.11 -26.08
CA GLY A 215 -22.21 13.60 -24.71
C GLY A 215 -20.95 13.32 -23.90
N THR A 216 -21.09 12.97 -22.63
CA THR A 216 -19.97 12.84 -21.67
C THR A 216 -20.14 11.62 -20.78
N LEU A 217 -19.08 10.83 -20.68
CA LEU A 217 -18.95 9.65 -19.83
C LEU A 217 -18.09 9.97 -18.60
N GLU A 218 -18.64 9.78 -17.41
CA GLU A 218 -17.88 9.78 -16.16
C GLU A 218 -17.72 8.35 -15.65
N VAL A 219 -16.50 7.95 -15.30
CA VAL A 219 -16.19 6.65 -14.69
C VAL A 219 -15.52 6.87 -13.35
N SER A 220 -16.21 6.57 -12.26
CA SER A 220 -15.68 6.60 -10.89
C SER A 220 -15.26 5.19 -10.46
N TYR A 221 -14.09 5.06 -9.85
CA TYR A 221 -13.50 3.77 -9.48
C TYR A 221 -12.58 3.87 -8.25
N LEU A 222 -12.45 2.74 -7.53
CA LEU A 222 -11.60 2.60 -6.34
C LEU A 222 -11.84 3.72 -5.29
N ASP A 223 -13.09 4.17 -5.18
CA ASP A 223 -13.60 5.24 -4.30
C ASP A 223 -13.06 6.66 -4.57
N ASP A 224 -11.79 6.82 -4.93
CA ASP A 224 -11.10 8.13 -4.97
C ASP A 224 -10.75 8.66 -6.37
N TYR A 225 -10.98 7.86 -7.41
CA TYR A 225 -10.61 8.17 -8.78
C TYR A 225 -11.82 8.35 -9.67
N LYS A 226 -11.72 9.30 -10.61
CA LYS A 226 -12.75 9.61 -11.59
C LYS A 226 -12.10 10.05 -12.89
N GLU A 227 -12.52 9.45 -13.99
CA GLU A 227 -12.20 9.93 -15.34
C GLU A 227 -13.46 10.52 -15.98
N THR A 228 -13.28 11.57 -16.79
CA THR A 228 -14.34 12.19 -17.59
C THR A 228 -13.90 12.23 -19.05
N ILE A 229 -14.67 11.59 -19.93
CA ILE A 229 -14.37 11.40 -21.34
C ILE A 229 -15.54 11.92 -22.16
N LYS A 230 -15.28 12.82 -23.09
CA LYS A 230 -16.26 13.35 -24.05
C LYS A 230 -16.25 12.54 -25.34
N ASP A 231 -17.30 12.68 -26.12
CA ASP A 231 -17.44 12.10 -27.47
C ASP A 231 -16.31 12.46 -28.45
N SER A 232 -15.70 13.63 -28.25
CA SER A 232 -14.60 14.16 -29.06
C SER A 232 -13.21 13.83 -28.52
N ASP A 233 -13.12 13.25 -27.32
CA ASP A 233 -11.83 12.89 -26.72
C ASP A 233 -11.27 11.61 -27.37
N PRO A 234 -9.93 11.44 -27.38
CA PRO A 234 -9.34 10.16 -27.75
C PRO A 234 -9.68 9.08 -26.71
N PHE A 235 -9.34 7.82 -27.02
CA PHE A 235 -9.39 6.75 -26.04
C PHE A 235 -8.57 7.13 -24.81
N PHE A 236 -9.18 7.01 -23.63
CA PHE A 236 -8.43 6.99 -22.38
C PHE A 236 -7.75 5.62 -22.28
N ASP A 237 -6.44 5.62 -22.09
CA ASP A 237 -5.63 4.43 -21.90
C ASP A 237 -4.62 4.71 -20.78
N HIS A 238 -4.83 4.08 -19.64
CA HIS A 238 -3.98 4.26 -18.48
C HIS A 238 -3.80 2.95 -17.70
N GLN A 239 -2.55 2.67 -17.34
CA GLN A 239 -2.21 1.54 -16.47
C GLN A 239 -1.43 1.97 -15.24
N ALA A 240 -1.90 1.56 -14.07
CA ALA A 240 -1.27 1.86 -12.79
C ALA A 240 -1.24 0.64 -11.86
N VAL A 241 -0.31 0.69 -10.89
CA VAL A 241 -0.23 -0.24 -9.76
C VAL A 241 -0.75 0.50 -8.55
N TYR A 242 -1.70 -0.12 -7.88
CA TYR A 242 -2.40 0.42 -6.73
C TYR A 242 -2.11 -0.47 -5.51
N SER A 243 -2.08 0.14 -4.33
CA SER A 243 -2.00 -0.60 -3.07
C SER A 243 -3.37 -0.84 -2.47
N PHE A 244 -3.61 -2.05 -1.95
CA PHE A 244 -4.79 -2.32 -1.14
C PHE A 244 -4.74 -1.57 0.20
N THR A 245 -5.90 -1.14 0.69
CA THR A 245 -6.02 -0.48 2.00
C THR A 245 -5.72 -1.42 3.17
N GLN A 246 -6.32 -2.62 3.17
CA GLN A 246 -6.21 -3.60 4.27
C GLN A 246 -4.90 -4.39 4.14
N THR A 247 -3.77 -3.73 4.38
CA THR A 247 -2.42 -4.27 4.09
C THR A 247 -2.17 -5.62 4.76
N ALA A 248 -2.68 -5.83 5.97
CA ALA A 248 -2.57 -7.10 6.70
C ALA A 248 -3.16 -8.29 5.94
N LYS A 249 -4.38 -8.14 5.42
CA LYS A 249 -5.07 -9.17 4.66
C LYS A 249 -4.49 -9.29 3.25
N ALA A 250 -4.11 -8.15 2.67
CA ALA A 250 -3.63 -8.07 1.30
C ALA A 250 -2.26 -8.73 1.05
N ILE A 251 -1.54 -9.11 2.11
CA ILE A 251 -0.31 -9.91 2.00
C ILE A 251 -0.56 -11.42 2.11
N GLU A 252 -1.79 -11.85 2.36
CA GLU A 252 -2.17 -13.27 2.38
C GLU A 252 -2.15 -13.85 0.95
N ASP A 253 -1.83 -15.13 0.84
CA ASP A 253 -1.77 -15.79 -0.45
C ASP A 253 -3.19 -15.97 -1.02
N GLY A 254 -3.38 -15.68 -2.31
CA GLY A 254 -4.69 -15.72 -2.96
C GLY A 254 -5.61 -14.52 -2.66
N TYR A 255 -5.14 -13.52 -1.92
CA TYR A 255 -5.95 -12.34 -1.62
C TYR A 255 -6.43 -11.61 -2.88
N ASN A 256 -7.67 -11.14 -2.84
CA ASN A 256 -8.30 -10.29 -3.85
C ASN A 256 -9.26 -9.30 -3.18
N GLY A 257 -9.50 -8.17 -3.85
CA GLY A 257 -10.48 -7.16 -3.43
C GLY A 257 -11.58 -7.02 -4.48
N LYS A 258 -12.82 -6.78 -4.03
CA LYS A 258 -13.95 -6.47 -4.89
C LYS A 258 -14.21 -4.96 -4.85
N PHE A 259 -14.27 -4.32 -6.01
CA PHE A 259 -14.43 -2.87 -6.13
C PHE A 259 -15.54 -2.56 -7.12
N ASP A 260 -16.40 -1.61 -6.75
CA ASP A 260 -17.45 -1.11 -7.62
C ASP A 260 -16.91 0.01 -8.50
N PHE A 261 -17.24 -0.07 -9.78
CA PHE A 261 -17.02 0.98 -10.77
C PHE A 261 -18.38 1.55 -11.09
N VAL A 262 -18.51 2.87 -11.02
CA VAL A 262 -19.75 3.58 -11.31
C VAL A 262 -19.55 4.35 -12.60
N LEU A 263 -20.35 4.00 -13.59
CA LEU A 263 -20.40 4.66 -14.88
C LEU A 263 -21.61 5.59 -14.89
N LYS A 264 -21.41 6.83 -15.30
CA LYS A 264 -22.47 7.80 -15.52
C LYS A 264 -22.29 8.45 -16.89
N TRP A 265 -23.22 8.19 -17.79
CA TRP A 265 -23.25 8.78 -19.12
C TRP A 265 -24.33 9.85 -19.20
N THR A 266 -23.92 11.08 -19.51
CA THR A 266 -24.81 12.19 -19.81
C THR A 266 -24.83 12.38 -21.32
N LYS A 267 -25.96 12.08 -21.96
CA LYS A 267 -26.18 12.27 -23.40
C LYS A 267 -26.28 13.76 -23.75
N SER A 268 -26.16 14.07 -25.05
CA SER A 268 -26.26 15.45 -25.55
C SER A 268 -27.63 16.10 -25.31
N ASP A 269 -28.69 15.31 -25.22
CA ASP A 269 -30.06 15.75 -24.89
C ASP A 269 -30.27 15.99 -23.38
N GLY A 270 -29.23 15.75 -22.55
CA GLY A 270 -29.28 15.86 -21.10
C GLY A 270 -29.76 14.58 -20.37
N THR A 271 -30.14 13.52 -21.09
CA THR A 271 -30.52 12.24 -20.49
C THR A 271 -29.32 11.59 -19.78
N ILE A 272 -29.53 11.11 -18.56
CA ILE A 272 -28.48 10.47 -17.75
C ILE A 272 -28.74 8.97 -17.61
N LYS A 273 -27.73 8.15 -17.88
CA LYS A 273 -27.71 6.71 -17.59
C LYS A 273 -26.59 6.38 -16.61
N THR A 274 -26.91 5.59 -15.59
CA THR A 274 -25.94 5.15 -14.58
C THR A 274 -25.90 3.63 -14.50
N GLU A 275 -24.72 3.05 -14.47
CA GLU A 275 -24.50 1.62 -14.26
C GLU A 275 -23.39 1.40 -13.23
N THR A 276 -23.59 0.44 -12.33
CA THR A 276 -22.56 0.04 -11.36
C THR A 276 -22.17 -1.41 -11.63
N LYS A 277 -20.86 -1.66 -11.73
CA LYS A 277 -20.31 -3.00 -11.93
C LYS A 277 -19.16 -3.28 -10.98
N ALA A 278 -19.22 -4.42 -10.33
CA ALA A 278 -18.16 -4.87 -9.44
C ALA A 278 -17.08 -5.67 -10.19
N PHE A 279 -15.81 -5.38 -9.91
CA PHE A 279 -14.67 -6.14 -10.42
C PHE A 279 -13.86 -6.73 -9.27
N VAL A 280 -13.33 -7.94 -9.47
CA VAL A 280 -12.41 -8.60 -8.54
C VAL A 280 -10.98 -8.35 -8.99
N LEU A 281 -10.23 -7.61 -8.21
CA LEU A 281 -8.83 -7.26 -8.45
C LEU A 281 -7.94 -8.14 -7.57
N LYS A 282 -7.06 -8.91 -8.20
CA LYS A 282 -6.25 -9.93 -7.52
C LYS A 282 -4.89 -9.36 -7.11
N ARG A 283 -4.39 -9.79 -5.96
CA ARG A 283 -3.04 -9.46 -5.49
C ARG A 283 -2.01 -9.88 -6.54
N ASN A 284 -1.07 -8.99 -6.83
CA ASN A 284 0.04 -9.20 -7.75
C ASN A 284 -0.38 -9.55 -9.21
N VAL A 285 -1.55 -9.07 -9.65
CA VAL A 285 -2.07 -9.31 -11.01
C VAL A 285 -2.48 -7.99 -11.65
N MET A 286 -2.19 -7.82 -12.95
CA MET A 286 -2.72 -6.73 -13.76
C MET A 286 -4.11 -7.12 -14.31
N THR A 287 -5.15 -6.39 -13.95
CA THR A 287 -6.48 -6.55 -14.54
C THR A 287 -6.67 -5.53 -15.66
N ASN A 288 -6.98 -6.01 -16.87
CA ASN A 288 -7.32 -5.16 -18.00
C ASN A 288 -8.84 -4.99 -18.08
N ILE A 289 -9.34 -3.76 -18.01
CA ILE A 289 -10.76 -3.42 -18.12
C ILE A 289 -10.94 -2.49 -19.30
N LYS A 290 -11.76 -2.92 -20.27
CA LYS A 290 -12.18 -2.10 -21.41
C LYS A 290 -13.64 -1.68 -21.25
N ILE A 291 -13.89 -0.39 -21.26
CA ILE A 291 -15.23 0.21 -21.18
C ILE A 291 -15.60 0.78 -22.54
N VAL A 292 -16.76 0.39 -23.06
CA VAL A 292 -17.34 0.89 -24.31
C VAL A 292 -18.83 1.11 -24.08
N ILE A 293 -19.32 2.31 -24.38
CA ILE A 293 -20.74 2.60 -24.44
C ILE A 293 -21.21 2.34 -25.87
N LYS A 294 -22.23 1.49 -26.01
CA LYS A 294 -22.93 1.29 -27.27
C LYS A 294 -24.33 1.83 -27.10
N ASN A 295 -24.81 2.63 -28.06
CA ASN A 295 -26.24 2.84 -28.16
C ASN A 295 -26.92 1.48 -28.40
N PRO A 296 -28.11 1.23 -27.84
CA PRO A 296 -28.89 0.09 -28.27
C PRO A 296 -29.01 0.20 -29.80
N ALA A 297 -28.69 -0.89 -30.51
CA ALA A 297 -29.10 -0.99 -31.91
C ALA A 297 -30.59 -0.64 -31.95
N PRO A 298 -31.07 0.15 -32.94
CA PRO A 298 -32.49 0.48 -33.02
C PRO A 298 -33.24 -0.83 -32.94
N SER A 299 -33.86 -1.08 -31.78
CA SER A 299 -34.63 -2.28 -31.55
C SER A 299 -35.73 -2.19 -32.58
N SER A 300 -35.71 -3.12 -33.54
CA SER A 300 -36.88 -3.46 -34.33
C SER A 300 -38.07 -3.40 -33.38
N VAL A 301 -39.02 -2.51 -33.63
CA VAL A 301 -40.30 -2.56 -32.94
C VAL A 301 -40.87 -3.92 -33.30
N ALA A 302 -40.82 -4.87 -32.37
CA ALA A 302 -41.55 -6.11 -32.51
C ALA A 302 -43.01 -5.78 -32.22
N ILE A 303 -43.76 -5.46 -33.28
CA ILE A 303 -45.21 -5.45 -33.24
C ILE A 303 -45.61 -6.92 -33.34
N GLU A 304 -46.03 -7.51 -32.22
CA GLU A 304 -46.70 -8.81 -32.25
C GLU A 304 -48.15 -8.56 -32.66
N GLU A 305 -48.47 -8.88 -33.91
CA GLU A 305 -49.86 -8.93 -34.38
C GLU A 305 -50.49 -10.25 -33.93
N GLU A 306 -51.76 -10.18 -33.52
CA GLU A 306 -52.57 -11.34 -33.17
C GLU A 306 -52.68 -12.28 -34.38
N SER A 307 -51.97 -13.42 -34.32
CA SER A 307 -51.90 -14.39 -35.42
C SER A 307 -52.73 -15.65 -35.18
N SER A 308 -53.59 -15.67 -34.17
CA SER A 308 -54.52 -16.77 -33.93
C SER A 308 -55.65 -16.73 -34.97
N GLU A 309 -55.91 -17.85 -35.64
CA GLU A 309 -57.08 -17.97 -36.51
C GLU A 309 -58.36 -17.72 -35.71
N MET A 310 -59.32 -16.99 -36.31
CA MET A 310 -60.61 -16.73 -35.69
C MET A 310 -61.34 -18.06 -35.44
N ALA A 311 -61.76 -18.29 -34.19
CA ALA A 311 -62.67 -19.38 -33.88
C ALA A 311 -64.10 -19.01 -34.33
N SER A 312 -64.76 -19.90 -35.05
CA SER A 312 -66.18 -19.79 -35.37
C SER A 312 -67.04 -20.33 -34.23
N GLU A 313 -68.02 -19.57 -33.78
CA GLU A 313 -69.07 -20.01 -32.86
C GLU A 313 -70.41 -19.95 -33.60
N ASP A 314 -71.05 -21.10 -33.79
CA ASP A 314 -72.38 -21.19 -34.40
C ASP A 314 -73.46 -21.12 -33.32
N VAL A 315 -74.36 -20.14 -33.44
CA VAL A 315 -75.52 -19.97 -32.55
C VAL A 315 -76.79 -20.34 -33.31
N ASP A 316 -77.32 -21.52 -33.03
CA ASP A 316 -78.61 -21.95 -33.56
C ASP A 316 -79.74 -21.34 -32.73
N TRP A 317 -80.48 -20.40 -33.35
CA TRP A 317 -81.69 -19.81 -32.79
C TRP A 317 -82.92 -20.36 -33.50
N THR A 318 -83.51 -21.40 -32.92
CA THR A 318 -84.79 -21.96 -33.38
C THR A 318 -85.94 -21.21 -32.74
N VAL A 319 -86.87 -20.68 -33.54
CA VAL A 319 -88.13 -20.09 -33.07
C VAL A 319 -89.27 -21.04 -33.42
N GLU A 320 -89.84 -21.69 -32.41
CA GLU A 320 -91.10 -22.41 -32.57
C GLU A 320 -92.27 -21.42 -32.55
N ARG A 321 -93.33 -21.76 -33.29
CA ARG A 321 -94.47 -20.90 -33.58
C ARG A 321 -95.42 -20.76 -32.40
#